data_AF-A0A8S9FVM1-F1
#
_entry.id   AF-A0A8S9FVM1-F1
#
_cell.length_a   1.000
_cell.length_b   1.000
_cell.length_c   1.000
_cell.angle_alpha   90.00
_cell.angle_beta   90.00
_cell.angle_gamma   90.00
#
_symmetry.space_group_name_H-M   'P 1'
#
loop_
_entity.id
_entity.type
_entity.pdbx_description
1 polymer ?
#
loop_
_entity_poly.entity_id
_entity_poly.type
_entity_poly.pdbx_seq_one_letter_code
_entity_poly.pdbx_strand_id
1 'polypeptide(L)'
;MPYNASLPISLKIREHEIFTVSPINHLATTDGVSFAPLGLVNMYNSGGAVEGLRYDGEKMKVVMEVKGCGKFGAYSSVNPSRCVVESSEIVFEYDVSSGLITFELDKMPSKTKRLHVVEVQL
;
A
#
# COMPACT_ATOMS: atom_id res chain seq x y z
N MET A 1 -31.15 5.38 17.94
CA MET A 1 -30.55 4.25 18.70
C MET A 1 -29.90 4.82 19.95
N PRO A 2 -29.99 4.16 21.12
CA PRO A 2 -29.32 4.66 22.31
C PRO A 2 -27.80 4.59 22.14
N TYR A 3 -27.09 5.49 22.83
CA TYR A 3 -25.63 5.54 22.87
C TYR A 3 -25.10 4.18 23.40
N ASN A 4 -24.12 3.58 22.71
CA ASN A 4 -23.55 2.25 23.00
C ASN A 4 -24.43 1.00 22.74
N ALA A 5 -25.47 1.08 21.90
CA ALA A 5 -26.10 -0.13 21.39
C ALA A 5 -25.22 -0.82 20.34
N SER A 6 -24.97 -2.12 20.49
CA SER A 6 -24.38 -2.96 19.44
C SER A 6 -25.45 -3.85 18.82
N LEU A 7 -25.46 -3.93 17.48
CA LEU A 7 -26.33 -4.83 16.73
C LEU A 7 -25.47 -5.99 16.21
N PRO A 8 -25.72 -7.25 16.62
CA PRO A 8 -25.02 -8.39 16.04
C PRO A 8 -25.43 -8.54 14.57
N ILE A 9 -24.46 -8.43 13.67
CA ILE A 9 -24.63 -8.64 12.23
C ILE A 9 -23.83 -9.88 11.85
N SER A 10 -24.44 -10.79 11.09
CA SER A 10 -23.76 -11.92 10.47
C SER A 10 -23.83 -11.76 8.96
N LEU A 11 -22.66 -11.69 8.31
CA LEU A 11 -22.57 -11.69 6.85
C LEU A 11 -22.72 -13.11 6.34
N LYS A 12 -23.51 -13.30 5.29
CA LYS A 12 -23.60 -14.59 4.59
C LYS A 12 -22.31 -14.84 3.79
N ILE A 13 -22.01 -16.12 3.61
CA ILE A 13 -20.86 -16.58 2.82
C ILE A 13 -21.04 -16.07 1.38
N ARG A 14 -20.02 -15.41 0.82
CA ARG A 14 -19.97 -14.90 -0.57
C ARG A 14 -20.96 -13.79 -0.95
N GLU A 15 -21.66 -13.20 0.01
CA GLU A 15 -22.56 -12.06 -0.25
C GLU A 15 -21.93 -10.71 0.11
N HIS A 16 -20.61 -10.63 0.26
CA HIS A 16 -19.92 -9.39 0.60
C HIS A 16 -18.66 -9.19 -0.23
N GLU A 17 -18.43 -7.93 -0.58
CA GLU A 17 -17.19 -7.45 -1.20
C GLU A 17 -16.42 -6.65 -0.16
N ILE A 18 -15.09 -6.79 -0.17
CA ILE A 18 -14.21 -6.04 0.73
C ILE A 18 -13.50 -4.98 -0.11
N PHE A 19 -13.74 -3.73 0.27
CA PHE A 19 -13.11 -2.57 -0.35
C PHE A 19 -11.99 -2.05 0.55
N THR A 20 -10.86 -1.73 -0.07
CA THR A 20 -9.76 -1.04 0.58
C THR A 20 -9.81 0.41 0.16
N VAL A 21 -9.88 1.31 1.12
CA VAL A 21 -9.81 2.75 0.87
C VAL A 21 -8.54 3.26 1.53
N SER A 22 -7.73 4.00 0.76
CA SER A 22 -6.50 4.61 1.25
C SER A 22 -6.51 6.11 0.92
N PRO A 23 -6.16 6.98 1.88
CA PRO A 23 -6.08 8.41 1.63
C PRO A 23 -4.94 8.71 0.66
N ILE A 24 -5.25 9.51 -0.36
CA ILE A 24 -4.24 10.07 -1.24
C ILE A 24 -3.51 11.19 -0.50
N ASN A 25 -2.18 11.15 -0.53
CA ASN A 25 -1.33 12.22 -0.06
C ASN A 25 -0.68 12.93 -1.26
N HIS A 26 -0.63 14.26 -1.18
CA HIS A 26 0.01 15.10 -2.19
C HIS A 26 1.40 15.51 -1.68
N LEU A 27 2.44 15.07 -2.38
CA LEU A 27 3.81 15.46 -2.02
C LEU A 27 3.99 16.94 -2.37
N ALA A 28 4.29 17.76 -1.36
CA ALA A 28 4.35 19.22 -1.45
C ALA A 28 5.62 19.71 -2.16
N THR A 29 5.71 19.45 -3.46
CA THR A 29 6.61 20.12 -4.41
C THR A 29 5.82 20.48 -5.67
N THR A 30 6.37 21.35 -6.50
CA THR A 30 5.71 22.13 -7.58
C THR A 30 4.82 21.36 -8.57
N ASP A 31 4.89 20.02 -8.60
CA ASP A 31 4.25 19.18 -9.61
C ASP A 31 3.06 18.35 -9.09
N GLY A 32 2.63 18.52 -7.83
CA GLY A 32 1.35 17.96 -7.36
C GLY A 32 1.26 16.42 -7.41
N VAL A 33 2.39 15.73 -7.25
CA VAL A 33 2.45 14.26 -7.29
C VAL A 33 1.63 13.68 -6.14
N SER A 34 0.79 12.70 -6.48
CA SER A 34 -0.17 12.09 -5.57
C SER A 34 0.15 10.60 -5.39
N PHE A 35 0.08 10.10 -4.15
CA PHE A 35 0.36 8.70 -3.85
C PHE A 35 -0.57 8.17 -2.75
N ALA A 36 -0.95 6.90 -2.82
CA ALA A 36 -1.68 6.21 -1.77
C ALA A 36 -1.31 4.72 -1.70
N PRO A 37 -0.88 4.17 -0.54
CA PRO A 37 -0.63 2.74 -0.42
C PRO A 37 -1.94 1.96 -0.25
N LEU A 38 -2.15 0.89 -1.03
CA LEU A 38 -3.31 0.00 -0.86
C LEU A 38 -2.98 -1.18 0.05
N GLY A 39 -1.72 -1.59 0.11
CA GLY A 39 -1.28 -2.74 0.90
C GLY A 39 -1.30 -4.05 0.10
N LEU A 40 -1.52 -5.18 0.77
CA LEU A 40 -1.57 -6.49 0.12
C LEU A 40 -2.94 -6.73 -0.52
N VAL A 41 -3.06 -6.49 -1.84
CA VAL A 41 -4.35 -6.37 -2.55
C VAL A 41 -5.15 -7.67 -2.62
N ASN A 42 -4.50 -8.82 -2.46
CA ASN A 42 -5.15 -10.13 -2.44
C ASN A 42 -5.48 -10.62 -1.02
N MET A 43 -5.44 -9.75 -0.01
CA MET A 43 -5.75 -10.09 1.38
C MET A 43 -6.96 -9.31 1.91
N TYR A 44 -7.72 -9.92 2.83
CA TYR A 44 -8.86 -9.26 3.48
C TYR A 44 -8.46 -8.05 4.34
N ASN A 45 -7.25 -8.07 4.89
CA ASN A 45 -6.66 -6.95 5.62
C ASN A 45 -5.51 -6.34 4.83
N SER A 46 -5.80 -5.93 3.59
CA SER A 46 -4.86 -5.31 2.66
C SER A 46 -4.16 -4.09 3.27
N GLY A 47 -4.93 -3.06 3.64
CA GLY A 47 -4.41 -1.80 4.18
C GLY A 47 -3.72 -1.97 5.53
N GLY A 48 -4.19 -2.91 6.37
CA GLY A 48 -3.55 -3.21 7.65
C GLY A 48 -2.21 -3.95 7.51
N ALA A 49 -1.78 -4.31 6.30
CA ALA A 49 -0.41 -4.75 6.05
C ALA A 49 0.59 -3.58 6.12
N VAL A 50 0.17 -2.33 5.92
CA VAL A 50 1.03 -1.15 5.99
C VAL A 50 1.07 -0.65 7.44
N GLU A 51 2.18 -0.90 8.14
CA GLU A 51 2.37 -0.48 9.53
C GLU A 51 3.12 0.87 9.64
N GLY A 52 3.86 1.26 8.60
CA GLY A 52 4.59 2.53 8.55
C GLY A 52 4.57 3.17 7.17
N LEU A 53 4.51 4.50 7.12
CA LEU A 53 4.45 5.28 5.88
C LEU A 53 5.10 6.65 6.08
N ARG A 54 6.08 6.98 5.24
CA ARG A 54 6.81 8.25 5.25
C ARG A 54 6.95 8.78 3.84
N TYR A 55 6.70 10.08 3.68
CA TYR A 55 6.81 10.80 2.41
C TYR A 55 7.99 11.76 2.48
N ASP A 56 8.86 11.71 1.47
CA ASP A 56 9.97 12.63 1.27
C ASP A 56 9.71 13.40 -0.03
N GLY A 57 9.08 14.58 0.10
CA GLY A 57 8.67 15.41 -1.03
C GLY A 57 9.82 16.05 -1.78
N GLU A 58 10.95 16.32 -1.10
CA GLU A 58 12.15 16.86 -1.73
C GLU A 58 12.83 15.82 -2.62
N LYS A 59 12.85 14.56 -2.18
CA LYS A 59 13.43 13.46 -2.94
C LYS A 59 12.41 12.71 -3.81
N MET A 60 11.15 13.16 -3.90
CA MET A 60 10.07 12.44 -4.58
C MET A 60 10.00 10.95 -4.20
N LYS A 61 10.14 10.64 -2.91
CA LYS A 61 10.26 9.26 -2.43
C LYS A 61 9.22 8.92 -1.38
N VAL A 62 8.67 7.72 -1.47
CA VAL A 62 7.78 7.15 -0.46
C VAL A 62 8.43 5.92 0.16
N VAL A 63 8.47 5.88 1.49
CA VAL A 63 8.99 4.74 2.26
C VAL A 63 7.85 4.13 3.07
N MET A 64 7.67 2.83 2.92
CA MET A 64 6.64 2.04 3.57
C MET A 64 7.26 0.92 4.39
N GLU A 65 6.62 0.59 5.51
CA GLU A 65 6.93 -0.59 6.31
C GLU A 65 5.74 -1.55 6.22
N VAL A 66 5.95 -2.67 5.54
CA VAL A 66 4.89 -3.57 5.10
C VAL A 66 5.06 -4.95 5.75
N LYS A 67 3.99 -5.48 6.31
CA LYS A 67 3.95 -6.81 6.91
C LYS A 67 3.35 -7.82 5.95
N GLY A 68 3.90 -9.03 5.96
CA GLY A 68 3.36 -10.14 5.18
C GLY A 68 4.08 -10.31 3.85
N CYS A 69 3.49 -11.11 2.97
CA CYS A 69 3.98 -11.44 1.63
C CYS A 69 2.80 -11.50 0.66
N GLY A 70 3.07 -11.41 -0.64
CA GLY A 70 2.07 -11.41 -1.70
C GLY A 70 2.10 -10.15 -2.58
N LYS A 71 1.11 -10.03 -3.47
CA LYS A 71 0.95 -8.86 -4.34
C LYS A 71 0.63 -7.61 -3.54
N PHE A 72 1.54 -6.64 -3.58
CA PHE A 72 1.35 -5.30 -3.03
C PHE A 72 0.82 -4.35 -4.10
N GLY A 73 -0.05 -3.43 -3.68
CA GLY A 73 -0.59 -2.38 -4.55
C GLY A 73 -0.46 -0.99 -3.93
N ALA A 74 -0.27 0.00 -4.79
CA ALA A 74 -0.35 1.42 -4.44
C ALA A 74 -0.85 2.22 -5.65
N TYR A 75 -1.43 3.39 -5.40
CA TYR A 75 -1.70 4.39 -6.41
C TYR A 75 -0.54 5.39 -6.49
N SER A 76 -0.17 5.78 -7.70
CA SER A 76 0.60 6.98 -7.98
C SER A 76 0.12 7.70 -9.23
N SER A 77 0.06 9.03 -9.15
CA SER A 77 -0.29 9.89 -10.29
C SER A 77 0.80 9.94 -11.37
N VAL A 78 1.99 9.42 -11.09
CA VAL A 78 3.12 9.35 -12.03
C VAL A 78 3.65 7.93 -12.09
N ASN A 79 4.33 7.58 -13.19
CA ASN A 79 5.03 6.30 -13.28
C ASN A 79 6.29 6.37 -12.41
N PRO A 80 6.42 5.54 -11.34
CA PRO A 80 7.63 5.51 -10.55
C PRO A 80 8.86 5.21 -11.39
N SER A 81 10.00 5.77 -11.02
CA SER A 81 11.27 5.46 -11.67
C SER A 81 11.93 4.20 -11.10
N ARG A 82 11.62 3.84 -9.84
CA ARG A 82 12.25 2.70 -9.15
C ARG A 82 11.42 2.20 -7.97
N CYS A 83 11.46 0.89 -7.72
CA CYS A 83 10.95 0.28 -6.49
C CYS A 83 12.03 -0.61 -5.85
N VAL A 84 12.20 -0.50 -4.53
CA VAL A 84 13.22 -1.22 -3.77
C VAL A 84 12.58 -1.90 -2.56
N VAL A 85 12.87 -3.17 -2.34
CA VAL A 85 12.46 -3.94 -1.16
C VAL A 85 13.71 -4.46 -0.47
N GLU A 86 13.90 -4.13 0.81
CA GLU A 86 15.05 -4.60 1.61
C GLU A 86 16.41 -4.34 0.92
N SER A 87 16.59 -3.13 0.37
CA SER A 87 17.77 -2.71 -0.39
C SER A 87 17.99 -3.43 -1.73
N SER A 88 17.06 -4.27 -2.18
CA SER A 88 17.08 -4.91 -3.50
C SER A 88 16.06 -4.25 -4.41
N GLU A 89 16.50 -3.77 -5.57
CA GLU A 89 15.59 -3.26 -6.59
C GLU A 89 14.74 -4.39 -7.16
N ILE A 90 13.45 -4.12 -7.37
CA ILE A 90 12.49 -5.09 -7.86
C ILE A 90 11.78 -4.56 -9.10
N VAL A 91 11.25 -5.50 -9.89
CA VAL A 91 10.36 -5.17 -11.00
C VAL A 91 8.97 -4.88 -10.45
N PHE A 92 8.31 -3.87 -11.03
CA PHE A 92 6.92 -3.52 -10.75
C PHE A 92 6.18 -3.26 -12.06
N GLU A 93 4.86 -3.33 -11.99
CA GLU A 93 3.95 -2.94 -13.06
C GLU A 93 3.33 -1.59 -12.72
N TYR A 94 3.15 -0.74 -13.74
CA TYR A 94 2.42 0.52 -13.62
C TYR A 94 1.35 0.60 -14.71
N ASP A 95 0.09 0.72 -14.30
CA ASP A 95 -1.03 0.98 -15.19
C ASP A 95 -1.28 2.48 -15.30
N VAL A 96 -0.90 3.06 -16.44
CA VAL A 96 -1.08 4.49 -16.76
C VAL A 96 -2.55 4.94 -16.68
N SER A 97 -3.51 4.06 -16.96
CA SER A 97 -4.92 4.43 -16.99
C SER A 97 -5.52 4.64 -15.60
N SER A 98 -5.03 3.89 -14.61
CA SER A 98 -5.52 3.91 -13.23
C SER A 98 -4.54 4.53 -12.23
N GLY A 99 -3.27 4.66 -12.61
CA GLY A 99 -2.17 5.00 -11.71
C GLY A 99 -1.79 3.86 -10.77
N LEU A 100 -2.25 2.63 -11.02
CA LEU A 100 -1.98 1.49 -10.14
C LEU A 100 -0.55 0.98 -10.35
N ILE A 101 0.20 0.94 -9.25
CA ILE A 101 1.48 0.26 -9.13
C ILE A 101 1.23 -1.10 -8.47
N THR A 102 1.81 -2.17 -9.02
CA THR A 102 1.83 -3.47 -8.33
C THR A 102 3.18 -4.17 -8.41
N PHE A 103 3.53 -4.88 -7.35
CA PHE A 103 4.74 -5.73 -7.30
C PHE A 103 4.57 -6.84 -6.27
N GLU A 104 5.45 -7.85 -6.32
CA GLU A 104 5.37 -9.03 -5.45
C GLU A 104 6.32 -8.91 -4.25
N LEU A 105 5.82 -9.23 -3.06
CA LEU A 105 6.62 -9.51 -1.88
C LEU A 105 6.74 -11.03 -1.73
N ASP A 106 7.78 -11.63 -2.32
CA ASP A 106 7.91 -13.09 -2.51
C ASP A 106 7.90 -13.93 -1.22
N LYS A 107 8.34 -13.34 -0.11
CA LYS A 107 8.54 -14.04 1.16
C LYS A 107 8.20 -13.12 2.32
N MET A 108 7.85 -13.72 3.45
CA MET A 108 7.69 -13.00 4.71
C MET A 108 8.98 -12.23 5.08
N PRO A 109 8.88 -11.13 5.84
CA PRO A 109 10.02 -10.49 6.47
C PRO A 109 10.88 -11.51 7.25
N SER A 110 12.19 -11.27 7.35
CA SER A 110 13.09 -12.19 8.04
C SER A 110 12.71 -12.35 9.52
N LYS A 111 13.10 -13.43 10.20
CA LYS A 111 12.77 -13.61 11.62
C LYS A 111 13.29 -12.47 12.53
N THR A 112 14.31 -11.74 12.09
CA THR A 112 14.88 -10.60 12.81
C THR A 112 14.23 -9.26 12.46
N LYS A 113 13.46 -9.18 11.37
CA LYS A 113 12.74 -7.98 10.93
C LYS A 113 11.25 -8.28 10.81
N ARG A 114 10.38 -7.57 11.52
CA ARG A 114 8.93 -7.84 11.46
C ARG A 114 8.26 -7.32 10.19
N LEU A 115 8.91 -6.43 9.44
CA LEU A 115 8.36 -5.67 8.33
C LEU A 115 9.37 -5.62 7.18
N HIS A 116 8.87 -5.60 5.96
CA HIS A 116 9.60 -5.18 4.77
C HIS A 116 9.72 -3.66 4.76
N VAL A 117 10.91 -3.14 4.51
CA VAL A 117 11.11 -1.75 4.10
C VAL A 117 11.00 -1.69 2.59
N VAL A 118 9.99 -0.96 2.12
CA VAL A 118 9.73 -0.72 0.70
C VAL A 118 9.96 0.75 0.41
N GLU A 119 10.74 1.05 -0.63
CA GLU A 119 10.97 2.41 -1.12
C GLU A 119 10.48 2.53 -2.56
N VAL A 120 9.63 3.52 -2.83
CA VAL A 120 9.16 3.86 -4.17
C VAL A 120 9.68 5.24 -4.51
N GLN A 121 10.44 5.32 -5.59
CA GLN A 121 10.93 6.57 -6.16
C GLN A 121 9.94 7.02 -7.23
N LEU A 122 9.21 8.10 -6.95
CA LEU A 122 8.22 8.70 -7.83
C LEU A 122 8.88 9.59 -8.90
#